data_AF-A0A2T9JQG7-F1
#
_entry.id   AF-A0A2T9JQG7-F1
#
_cell.length_a   1.000
_cell.length_b   1.000
_cell.length_c   1.000
_cell.angle_alpha   90.00
_cell.angle_beta   90.00
_cell.angle_gamma   90.00
#
_symmetry.space_group_name_H-M   'P 1'
#
loop_
_entity.id
_entity.type
_entity.pdbx_description
1 polymer ?
#
loop_
_entity_poly.entity_id
_entity_poly.type
_entity_poly.pdbx_seq_one_letter_code
_entity_poly.pdbx_strand_id
1 'polypeptide(L)'
;MIKTLIVGGLALALTCASPALAQDDEIDPKTVDLAKLIACETYDVPTYNSVAFWLAGTEGADARRHFGLTEVKSPNFMLKQYRLARPIEVFGRTTSLIAFNSSGPMAVLDEADPHPLATQLKIEPAIDVPAKFMGERVISEKTETADGLTTQTRITLNVSTVTTHPGRTLAGCSYRIEVM
;
A
#
# COMPACT_ATOMS: atom_id res chain seq x y z
N MET A 1 11.57 37.95 67.29
CA MET A 1 10.64 37.03 67.98
C MET A 1 9.28 37.15 67.32
N ILE A 2 8.56 36.03 67.15
CA ILE A 2 7.21 35.87 66.55
C ILE A 2 7.21 35.88 65.00
N LYS A 3 6.57 34.98 64.26
CA LYS A 3 6.12 33.57 64.38
C LYS A 3 5.64 33.21 62.96
N THR A 4 5.89 31.97 62.54
CA THR A 4 5.47 31.30 61.29
C THR A 4 4.03 31.61 60.84
N LEU A 5 3.78 31.62 59.52
CA LEU A 5 2.59 31.00 58.91
C LEU A 5 2.84 30.69 57.42
N ILE A 6 3.05 29.39 57.17
CA ILE A 6 2.94 28.75 55.86
C ILE A 6 1.43 28.63 55.58
N VAL A 7 0.97 29.15 54.44
CA VAL A 7 -0.31 28.75 53.85
C VAL A 7 -0.04 28.38 52.40
N GLY A 8 -0.21 27.09 52.11
CA GLY A 8 -0.05 26.50 50.79
C GLY A 8 -1.10 27.01 49.83
N GLY A 9 -0.65 27.54 48.69
CA GLY A 9 -1.47 27.74 47.51
C GLY A 9 -1.41 26.48 46.65
N LEU A 10 -2.51 25.75 46.61
CA LEU A 10 -2.75 24.60 45.75
C LEU A 10 -2.58 25.01 44.28
N ALA A 11 -1.46 24.64 43.66
CA ALA A 11 -1.25 24.81 42.23
C ALA A 11 -2.17 23.84 41.48
N LEU A 12 -3.27 24.36 40.92
CA LEU A 12 -4.12 23.63 39.99
C LEU A 12 -3.34 23.42 38.70
N ALA A 13 -2.67 22.27 38.58
CA ALA A 13 -2.05 21.84 37.33
C ALA A 13 -3.17 21.52 36.33
N LEU A 14 -3.42 22.43 35.39
CA LEU A 14 -4.17 22.14 34.18
C LEU A 14 -3.33 21.15 33.36
N THR A 15 -3.60 19.86 33.53
CA THR A 15 -3.13 18.83 32.59
C THR A 15 -3.92 19.01 31.30
N CYS A 16 -3.33 19.70 30.31
CA CYS A 16 -3.79 19.61 28.94
C CYS A 16 -3.68 18.14 28.53
N ALA A 17 -4.81 17.44 28.49
CA ALA A 17 -4.89 16.17 27.79
C ALA A 17 -4.76 16.50 26.30
N SER A 18 -3.54 16.39 25.76
CA SER A 18 -3.34 16.39 24.32
C SER A 18 -4.21 15.26 23.77
N PRO A 19 -5.04 15.51 22.74
CA PRO A 19 -5.65 14.40 22.02
C PRO A 19 -4.49 13.56 21.50
N ALA A 20 -4.48 12.28 21.85
CA ALA A 20 -3.60 11.31 21.23
C ALA A 20 -4.05 11.19 19.76
N LEU A 21 -3.55 12.10 18.92
CA LEU A 21 -3.36 11.78 17.51
C LEU A 21 -2.54 10.49 17.52
N ALA A 22 -3.05 9.45 16.87
CA ALA A 22 -2.35 8.19 16.70
C ALA A 22 -0.88 8.52 16.43
N GLN A 23 0.03 8.02 17.27
CA GLN A 23 1.44 8.06 16.92
C GLN A 23 1.52 7.37 15.56
N ASP A 24 1.97 8.11 14.54
CA ASP A 24 2.49 7.53 13.32
C ASP A 24 3.70 6.71 13.74
N ASP A 25 3.46 5.50 14.22
CA ASP A 25 4.51 4.52 14.44
C ASP A 25 5.13 4.27 13.07
N GLU A 26 6.28 4.90 12.85
CA GLU A 26 7.04 4.78 11.61
C GLU A 26 7.24 3.29 11.31
N ILE A 27 6.67 2.82 10.19
CA ILE A 27 6.76 1.41 9.80
C ILE A 27 8.20 1.10 9.40
N ASP A 28 8.87 0.22 10.15
CA ASP A 28 10.22 -0.25 9.78
C ASP A 28 10.13 -1.07 8.47
N PRO A 29 10.80 -0.67 7.38
CA PRO A 29 10.80 -1.40 6.11
C PRO A 29 11.17 -2.88 6.25
N LYS A 30 11.95 -3.26 7.27
CA LYS A 30 12.33 -4.66 7.57
C LYS A 30 11.17 -5.54 7.97
N THR A 31 10.07 -4.96 8.42
CA THR A 31 8.88 -5.70 8.86
C THR A 31 7.92 -5.97 7.70
N VAL A 32 8.13 -5.32 6.55
CA VAL A 32 7.26 -5.42 5.38
C VAL A 32 7.75 -6.52 4.45
N ASP A 33 6.92 -7.54 4.27
CA ASP A 33 7.10 -8.53 3.20
C ASP A 33 6.41 -8.01 1.93
N LEU A 34 7.22 -7.51 0.99
CA LEU A 34 6.73 -6.91 -0.24
C LEU A 34 5.95 -7.91 -1.11
N ALA A 35 6.33 -9.19 -1.12
CA ALA A 35 5.61 -10.20 -1.91
C ALA A 35 4.23 -10.46 -1.32
N LYS A 36 4.14 -10.57 0.01
CA LYS A 36 2.85 -10.74 0.72
C LYS A 36 1.95 -9.52 0.61
N LEU A 37 2.53 -8.32 0.64
CA LEU A 37 1.78 -7.09 0.42
C LEU A 37 1.20 -7.04 -1.01
N ILE A 38 2.01 -7.36 -2.03
CA ILE A 38 1.53 -7.47 -3.42
C ILE A 38 0.44 -8.54 -3.54
N ALA A 39 0.56 -9.64 -2.79
CA ALA A 39 -0.40 -10.75 -2.83
C ALA A 39 -1.70 -10.52 -2.04
N CYS A 40 -1.86 -9.38 -1.36
CA CYS A 40 -2.91 -9.16 -0.36
C CYS A 40 -2.92 -10.20 0.78
N GLU A 41 -1.77 -10.77 1.15
CA GLU A 41 -1.65 -11.69 2.29
C GLU A 41 -1.45 -10.94 3.62
N THR A 42 -0.85 -9.75 3.54
CA THR A 42 -0.68 -8.82 4.65
C THR A 42 -1.21 -7.46 4.22
N TYR A 43 -2.19 -6.91 4.95
CA TYR A 43 -2.81 -5.65 4.59
C TYR A 43 -3.35 -4.91 5.82
N ASP A 44 -2.96 -3.65 5.95
CA ASP A 44 -3.47 -2.66 6.90
C ASP A 44 -3.20 -1.26 6.35
N VAL A 45 -3.99 -0.28 6.78
CA VAL A 45 -3.89 1.11 6.29
C VAL A 45 -2.48 1.70 6.55
N PRO A 46 -1.90 1.61 7.77
CA PRO A 46 -0.59 2.18 8.04
C PRO A 46 0.54 1.65 7.15
N THR A 47 0.65 0.32 7.01
CA THR A 47 1.68 -0.32 6.19
C THR A 47 1.51 0.06 4.72
N TYR A 48 0.28 0.06 4.21
CA TYR A 48 -0.01 0.48 2.84
C TYR A 48 0.44 1.93 2.59
N ASN A 49 0.04 2.87 3.45
CA ASN A 49 0.36 4.27 3.29
C ASN A 49 1.88 4.51 3.33
N SER A 50 2.59 3.83 4.22
CA SER A 50 4.05 3.89 4.31
C SER A 50 4.71 3.41 3.00
N VAL A 51 4.29 2.26 2.48
CA VAL A 51 4.81 1.73 1.22
C VAL A 51 4.44 2.60 0.03
N ALA A 52 3.20 3.11 -0.04
CA ALA A 52 2.76 4.03 -1.08
C ALA A 52 3.62 5.29 -1.07
N PHE A 53 3.90 5.87 0.10
CA PHE A 53 4.79 7.02 0.24
C PHE A 53 6.21 6.69 -0.25
N TRP A 54 6.75 5.53 0.15
CA TRP A 54 8.08 5.10 -0.30
C TRP A 54 8.17 4.89 -1.81
N LEU A 55 7.10 4.47 -2.47
CA LEU A 55 7.08 4.22 -3.91
C LEU A 55 6.66 5.44 -4.74
N ALA A 56 5.91 6.38 -4.18
CA ALA A 56 5.44 7.57 -4.89
C ALA A 56 6.47 8.71 -4.85
N GLY A 57 7.06 8.97 -3.68
CA GLY A 57 7.86 10.16 -3.42
C GLY A 57 9.36 9.99 -3.62
N THR A 58 10.10 11.10 -3.58
CA THR A 58 11.56 11.10 -3.52
C THR A 58 12.08 10.64 -2.15
N GLU A 59 11.31 10.92 -1.09
CA GLU A 59 11.67 10.75 0.33
C GLU A 59 11.62 9.29 0.84
N GLY A 60 11.38 8.31 -0.04
CA GLY A 60 11.42 6.87 0.28
C GLY A 60 12.74 6.15 -0.05
N ALA A 61 13.83 6.88 -0.30
CA ALA A 61 15.04 6.28 -0.90
C ALA A 61 15.62 5.14 -0.07
N ASP A 62 15.69 5.28 1.25
CA ASP A 62 16.31 4.25 2.11
C ASP A 62 15.41 3.02 2.28
N ALA A 63 14.09 3.20 2.39
CA ALA A 63 13.13 2.10 2.34
C ALA A 63 13.19 1.37 0.99
N ARG A 64 13.26 2.09 -0.14
CA ARG A 64 13.46 1.46 -1.45
C ARG A 64 14.79 0.69 -1.53
N ARG A 65 15.88 1.23 -0.99
CA ARG A 65 17.17 0.51 -0.89
C ARG A 65 17.04 -0.75 -0.05
N HIS A 66 16.28 -0.71 1.03
CA HIS A 66 16.01 -1.89 1.87
C HIS A 66 15.39 -3.03 1.06
N PHE A 67 14.39 -2.73 0.24
CA PHE A 67 13.77 -3.70 -0.69
C PHE A 67 14.64 -4.01 -1.92
N GLY A 68 15.83 -3.40 -2.05
CA GLY A 68 16.67 -3.52 -3.23
C GLY A 68 16.03 -2.95 -4.50
N LEU A 69 15.15 -1.95 -4.37
CA LEU A 69 14.43 -1.35 -5.47
C LEU A 69 15.27 -0.28 -6.16
N THR A 70 15.42 -0.41 -7.48
CA THR A 70 15.98 0.62 -8.35
C THR A 70 14.88 1.12 -9.28
N GLU A 71 14.56 2.41 -9.24
CA GLU A 71 13.58 2.98 -10.17
C GLU A 71 14.07 2.81 -11.61
N VAL A 72 13.20 2.36 -12.49
CA VAL A 72 13.47 2.20 -13.92
C VAL A 72 12.53 3.07 -14.72
N LYS A 73 13.00 3.54 -15.89
CA LYS A 73 12.17 4.35 -16.78
C LYS A 73 10.90 3.60 -17.16
N SER A 74 9.76 4.20 -16.85
CA SER A 74 8.46 3.68 -17.25
C SER A 74 7.98 4.33 -18.56
N PRO A 75 7.47 3.54 -19.52
CA PRO A 75 6.76 4.08 -20.68
C PRO A 75 5.35 4.60 -20.31
N ASN A 76 4.91 4.38 -19.07
CA ASN A 76 3.61 4.81 -18.55
C ASN A 76 3.80 5.79 -17.39
N PHE A 77 3.42 7.04 -17.59
CA PHE A 77 3.58 8.11 -16.58
C PHE A 77 2.72 7.89 -15.32
N MET A 78 1.69 7.04 -15.39
CA MET A 78 0.83 6.67 -14.26
C MET A 78 1.36 5.45 -13.51
N LEU A 79 2.38 4.76 -14.03
CA LEU A 79 2.98 3.59 -13.40
C LEU A 79 4.46 3.87 -13.12
N LYS A 80 4.81 4.19 -11.88
CA LYS A 80 6.21 4.13 -11.47
C LYS A 80 6.68 2.69 -11.49
N GLN A 81 7.93 2.44 -11.86
CA GLN A 81 8.46 1.09 -11.99
C GLN A 81 9.78 0.93 -11.27
N TYR A 82 9.97 -0.24 -10.68
CA TYR A 82 11.14 -0.56 -9.90
C TYR A 82 11.64 -1.95 -10.22
N ARG A 83 12.94 -2.07 -10.50
CA ARG A 83 13.62 -3.36 -10.58
C ARG A 83 14.07 -3.78 -9.18
N LEU A 84 13.76 -5.02 -8.81
CA LEU A 84 14.23 -5.65 -7.59
C LEU A 84 15.67 -6.16 -7.79
N ALA A 85 16.53 -5.96 -6.79
CA ALA A 85 17.89 -6.50 -6.79
C ALA A 85 17.92 -8.04 -6.69
N ARG A 86 16.89 -8.63 -6.06
CA ARG A 86 16.66 -10.08 -6.02
C ARG A 86 15.22 -10.34 -6.45
N PRO A 87 14.97 -11.28 -7.38
CA PRO A 87 13.62 -11.64 -7.76
C PRO A 87 12.80 -12.10 -6.53
N ILE A 88 11.51 -11.79 -6.52
CA ILE A 88 10.56 -12.29 -5.52
C ILE A 88 9.63 -13.32 -6.15
N GLU A 89 9.12 -14.23 -5.32
CA GLU A 89 8.04 -15.14 -5.70
C GLU A 89 6.71 -14.59 -5.21
N VAL A 90 5.74 -14.47 -6.11
CA VAL A 90 4.40 -13.95 -5.80
C VAL A 90 3.41 -14.59 -6.76
N PHE A 91 2.25 -15.02 -6.25
CA PHE A 91 1.25 -15.76 -7.03
C PHE A 91 1.77 -17.06 -7.69
N GLY A 92 2.85 -17.64 -7.17
CA GLY A 92 3.53 -18.78 -7.80
C GLY A 92 4.28 -18.41 -9.09
N ARG A 93 4.65 -17.13 -9.26
CA ARG A 93 5.49 -16.60 -10.34
C ARG A 93 6.69 -15.90 -9.75
N THR A 94 7.80 -15.92 -10.47
CA THR A 94 8.98 -15.12 -10.12
C THR A 94 8.96 -13.82 -10.91
N THR A 95 9.25 -12.69 -10.26
CA THR A 95 9.47 -11.41 -10.95
C THR A 95 10.61 -10.61 -10.33
N SER A 96 11.28 -9.82 -11.17
CA SER A 96 12.26 -8.81 -10.75
C SER A 96 11.76 -7.39 -11.02
N LEU A 97 10.50 -7.21 -11.42
CA LEU A 97 9.94 -5.91 -11.80
C LEU A 97 8.59 -5.71 -11.12
N ILE A 98 8.45 -4.59 -10.44
CA ILE A 98 7.18 -4.14 -9.90
C ILE A 98 6.79 -2.80 -10.51
N ALA A 99 5.49 -2.55 -10.56
CA ALA A 99 4.91 -1.25 -10.87
C ALA A 99 4.15 -0.72 -9.66
N PHE A 100 3.96 0.59 -9.57
CA PHE A 100 3.11 1.24 -8.58
C PHE A 100 2.07 2.09 -9.29
N ASN A 101 0.78 1.81 -9.08
CA ASN A 101 -0.35 2.42 -9.80
C ASN A 101 -1.17 3.39 -8.93
N SER A 102 -0.52 4.07 -7.98
CA SER A 102 -1.10 4.91 -6.92
C SER A 102 -1.98 4.19 -5.89
N SER A 103 -2.58 3.06 -6.25
CA SER A 103 -3.41 2.24 -5.36
C SER A 103 -2.63 1.09 -4.73
N GLY A 104 -1.42 0.79 -5.21
CA GLY A 104 -0.53 -0.20 -4.58
C GLY A 104 0.57 -0.72 -5.49
N PRO A 105 1.52 -1.48 -4.92
CA PRO A 105 2.54 -2.18 -5.70
C PRO A 105 1.92 -3.39 -6.43
N MET A 106 2.37 -3.59 -7.66
CA MET A 106 1.95 -4.68 -8.53
C MET A 106 3.18 -5.42 -9.05
N ALA A 107 3.14 -6.75 -9.04
CA ALA A 107 4.08 -7.57 -9.80
C ALA A 107 3.88 -7.35 -11.30
N VAL A 108 4.96 -7.14 -12.04
CA VAL A 108 4.96 -7.16 -13.50
C VAL A 108 5.45 -8.54 -13.93
N LEU A 109 4.57 -9.35 -14.48
CA LEU A 109 4.81 -10.77 -14.77
C LEU A 109 5.05 -10.98 -16.26
N ASP A 110 6.02 -11.85 -16.59
CA ASP A 110 6.30 -12.36 -17.95
C ASP A 110 5.20 -13.34 -18.41
N GLU A 111 3.95 -12.87 -18.46
CA GLU A 111 2.78 -13.67 -18.79
C GLU A 111 1.87 -12.84 -19.70
N ALA A 112 1.80 -13.24 -20.98
CA ALA A 112 1.05 -12.51 -21.99
C ALA A 112 -0.47 -12.73 -21.87
N ASP A 113 -0.86 -13.94 -21.47
CA ASP A 113 -2.26 -14.30 -21.23
C ASP A 113 -2.59 -14.15 -19.73
N PRO A 114 -3.44 -13.18 -19.33
CA PRO A 114 -3.76 -12.96 -17.92
C PRO A 114 -4.73 -14.01 -17.35
N HIS A 115 -5.43 -14.78 -18.19
CA HIS A 115 -6.54 -15.63 -17.76
C HIS A 115 -6.15 -16.78 -16.81
N PRO A 116 -5.02 -17.48 -16.99
CA PRO A 116 -4.58 -18.51 -16.04
C PRO A 116 -4.38 -17.94 -14.64
N LEU A 117 -3.68 -16.80 -14.54
CA LEU A 117 -3.48 -16.10 -13.27
C LEU A 117 -4.80 -15.58 -12.68
N ALA A 118 -5.64 -14.94 -13.50
CA ALA A 118 -6.95 -14.45 -13.07
C ALA A 118 -7.82 -15.59 -12.50
N THR A 119 -7.81 -16.75 -13.15
CA THR A 119 -8.53 -17.95 -12.68
C THR A 119 -7.98 -18.45 -11.36
N GLN A 120 -6.65 -18.59 -11.24
CA GLN A 120 -5.98 -18.99 -9.99
C GLN A 120 -6.34 -18.07 -8.84
N LEU A 121 -6.36 -16.75 -9.11
CA LEU A 121 -6.62 -15.72 -8.11
C LEU A 121 -8.11 -15.41 -7.93
N LYS A 122 -9.02 -16.11 -8.64
CA LYS A 122 -10.48 -15.91 -8.61
C LYS A 122 -10.88 -14.47 -8.91
N ILE A 123 -10.28 -13.88 -9.93
CA ILE A 123 -10.53 -12.50 -10.35
C ILE A 123 -11.82 -12.44 -11.17
N GLU A 124 -12.68 -11.48 -10.84
CA GLU A 124 -13.86 -11.17 -11.63
C GLU A 124 -13.47 -10.14 -12.71
N PRO A 125 -13.64 -10.46 -14.01
CA PRO A 125 -13.30 -9.54 -15.08
C PRO A 125 -14.31 -8.40 -15.17
N ALA A 126 -13.83 -7.17 -15.09
CA ALA A 126 -14.60 -5.97 -15.44
C ALA A 126 -14.46 -5.64 -16.94
N ILE A 127 -13.31 -5.95 -17.53
CA ILE A 127 -13.04 -5.84 -18.96
C ILE A 127 -12.31 -7.11 -19.38
N ASP A 128 -12.85 -7.80 -20.37
CA ASP A 128 -12.23 -8.96 -21.01
C ASP A 128 -12.50 -8.90 -22.51
N VAL A 129 -11.53 -8.38 -23.25
CA VAL A 129 -11.52 -8.27 -24.70
C VAL A 129 -10.12 -8.59 -25.22
N PRO A 130 -9.94 -8.97 -26.50
CA PRO A 130 -8.64 -9.43 -27.00
C PRO A 130 -7.44 -8.48 -26.77
N ALA A 131 -7.69 -7.17 -26.66
CA ALA A 131 -6.66 -6.17 -26.45
C ALA A 131 -6.46 -5.74 -24.98
N LYS A 132 -7.34 -6.15 -24.05
CA LYS A 132 -7.36 -5.64 -22.68
C LYS A 132 -8.07 -6.60 -21.73
N PHE A 133 -7.38 -6.90 -20.63
CA PHE A 133 -7.96 -7.53 -19.46
C PHE A 133 -7.85 -6.57 -18.27
N MET A 134 -8.91 -6.50 -17.47
CA MET A 134 -8.91 -5.82 -16.19
C MET A 134 -9.97 -6.45 -15.30
N GLY A 135 -9.56 -6.91 -14.13
CA GLY A 135 -10.47 -7.47 -13.16
C GLY A 135 -9.92 -7.34 -11.76
N GLU A 136 -10.81 -7.56 -10.81
CA GLU A 136 -10.48 -7.52 -9.39
C GLU A 136 -11.21 -8.61 -8.61
N ARG A 137 -10.73 -8.88 -7.41
CA ARG A 137 -11.45 -9.60 -6.37
C ARG A 137 -11.36 -8.79 -5.08
N VAL A 138 -12.51 -8.57 -4.43
CA VAL A 138 -12.55 -7.91 -3.13
C VAL A 138 -11.95 -8.83 -2.07
N ILE A 139 -10.98 -8.32 -1.31
CA ILE A 139 -10.36 -8.98 -0.17
C ILE A 139 -11.02 -8.52 1.13
N SER A 140 -11.25 -7.21 1.24
CA SER A 140 -11.91 -6.61 2.39
C SER A 140 -12.57 -5.30 1.96
N GLU A 141 -13.73 -5.03 2.54
CA GLU A 141 -14.41 -3.75 2.43
C GLU A 141 -14.96 -3.41 3.81
N LYS A 142 -14.64 -2.21 4.30
CA LYS A 142 -15.04 -1.73 5.62
C LYS A 142 -15.53 -0.30 5.52
N THR A 143 -16.65 -0.01 6.18
CA THR A 143 -17.16 1.34 6.35
C THR A 143 -17.07 1.68 7.84
N GLU A 144 -16.41 2.79 8.14
CA GLU A 144 -16.21 3.27 9.50
C GLU A 144 -16.66 4.72 9.59
N THR A 145 -17.37 5.08 10.66
CA THR A 145 -17.77 6.46 10.95
C THR A 145 -17.10 6.89 12.24
N ALA A 146 -16.28 7.93 12.16
CA ALA A 146 -15.58 8.52 13.29
C ALA A 146 -15.58 10.04 13.14
N ASP A 147 -15.83 10.77 14.23
CA ASP A 147 -15.80 12.24 14.26
C ASP A 147 -16.65 12.94 13.18
N GLY A 148 -17.79 12.33 12.82
CA GLY A 148 -18.70 12.84 11.78
C GLY A 148 -18.22 12.59 10.34
N LEU A 149 -17.08 11.91 10.16
CA LEU A 149 -16.56 11.49 8.87
C LEU A 149 -16.88 10.00 8.64
N THR A 150 -17.46 9.68 7.48
CA THR A 150 -17.61 8.28 7.07
C THR A 150 -16.55 7.94 6.05
N THR A 151 -15.81 6.86 6.28
CA THR A 151 -14.75 6.40 5.39
C THR A 151 -15.03 4.97 4.96
N GLN A 152 -14.94 4.70 3.66
CA GLN A 152 -14.95 3.35 3.10
C GLN A 152 -13.53 2.95 2.72
N THR A 153 -13.03 1.89 3.34
CA THR A 153 -11.76 1.25 2.99
C THR A 153 -12.03 0.00 2.18
N ARG A 154 -11.46 -0.06 0.97
CA ARG A 154 -11.61 -1.18 0.04
C ARG A 154 -10.26 -1.73 -0.39
N ILE A 155 -10.07 -3.03 -0.18
CA ILE A 155 -8.85 -3.77 -0.49
C ILE A 155 -9.19 -4.78 -1.57
N THR A 156 -8.54 -4.68 -2.73
CA THR A 156 -8.79 -5.57 -3.85
C THR A 156 -7.51 -6.20 -4.37
N LEU A 157 -7.57 -7.46 -4.77
CA LEU A 157 -6.54 -8.09 -5.57
C LEU A 157 -6.88 -7.87 -7.04
N ASN A 158 -5.95 -7.32 -7.81
CA ASN A 158 -6.19 -6.90 -9.20
C ASN A 158 -5.33 -7.71 -10.15
N VAL A 159 -5.86 -7.98 -11.34
CA VAL A 159 -5.11 -8.49 -12.49
C VAL A 159 -5.47 -7.64 -13.72
N SER A 160 -4.46 -7.17 -14.45
CA SER A 160 -4.68 -6.31 -15.61
C SER A 160 -3.56 -6.42 -16.64
N THR A 161 -3.88 -6.07 -17.89
CA THR A 161 -2.90 -5.80 -18.95
C THR A 161 -2.90 -4.32 -19.28
N VAL A 162 -1.75 -3.77 -19.73
CA VAL A 162 -1.65 -2.38 -20.17
C VAL A 162 -0.81 -2.31 -21.45
N THR A 163 -1.20 -1.46 -22.40
CA THR A 163 -0.55 -1.39 -23.71
C THR A 163 0.91 -0.93 -23.65
N THR A 164 1.28 -0.19 -22.59
CA THR A 164 2.64 0.23 -22.30
C THR A 164 3.56 -0.91 -21.86
N HIS A 165 3.00 -2.09 -21.57
CA HIS A 165 3.69 -3.28 -21.11
C HIS A 165 3.25 -4.51 -21.93
N PRO A 166 3.58 -4.54 -23.23
CA PRO A 166 3.14 -5.64 -24.10
C PRO A 166 3.69 -6.98 -23.62
N GLY A 167 2.85 -8.02 -23.67
CA GLY A 167 3.20 -9.37 -23.24
C GLY A 167 3.35 -9.53 -21.72
N ARG A 168 2.92 -8.54 -20.93
CA ARG A 168 2.99 -8.57 -19.47
C ARG A 168 1.60 -8.54 -18.84
N THR A 169 1.47 -9.25 -17.74
CA THR A 169 0.34 -9.17 -16.83
C THR A 169 0.78 -8.46 -15.56
N LEU A 170 0.00 -7.48 -15.12
CA LEU A 170 0.20 -6.79 -13.85
C LEU A 170 -0.77 -7.37 -12.83
N ALA A 171 -0.27 -7.79 -11.68
CA ALA A 171 -1.09 -8.30 -10.60
C ALA A 171 -0.65 -7.75 -9.24
N GLY A 172 -1.60 -7.32 -8.40
CA GLY A 172 -1.24 -6.76 -7.11
C GLY A 172 -2.42 -6.31 -6.26
N CYS A 173 -2.12 -6.07 -4.99
CA CYS A 173 -3.06 -5.53 -4.04
C CYS A 173 -3.25 -4.03 -4.24
N SER A 174 -4.50 -3.60 -4.32
CA SER A 174 -4.88 -2.19 -4.31
C SER A 174 -5.60 -1.86 -3.02
N TYR A 175 -5.31 -0.68 -2.49
CA TYR A 175 -5.93 -0.10 -1.32
C TYR A 175 -6.56 1.23 -1.71
N ARG A 176 -7.85 1.37 -1.43
CA ARG A 176 -8.60 2.61 -1.66
C ARG A 176 -9.33 3.02 -0.41
N ILE A 177 -9.26 4.30 -0.11
CA ILE A 177 -9.92 4.92 1.03
C ILE A 177 -10.72 6.08 0.46
N GLU A 178 -12.03 6.02 0.62
CA GLU A 178 -12.97 7.02 0.11
C GLU A 178 -13.71 7.65 1.29
N VAL A 179 -13.74 8.97 1.33
CA VAL A 179 -14.52 9.73 2.30
C VAL A 179 -15.90 9.98 1.72
N MET A 180 -16.94 9.65 2.49
CA MET A 180 -18.36 9.78 2.13
C MET A 180 -19.01 10.99 2.78
#